data_AF-A0A2E5E6W5-F1
#
_entry.id   AF-A0A2E5E6W5-F1
#
_cell.length_a   1.000
_cell.length_b   1.000
_cell.length_c   1.000
_cell.angle_alpha   90.00
_cell.angle_beta   90.00
_cell.angle_gamma   90.00
#
_symmetry.space_group_name_H-M   'P 1'
#
loop_
_entity.id
_entity.type
_entity.pdbx_description
1 polymer ?
#
loop_
_entity_poly.entity_id
_entity_poly.type
_entity_poly.pdbx_seq_one_letter_code
_entity_poly.pdbx_strand_id
1 'polypeptide(L)' 'MLLTGVTSADAIVSVNDIIVEVQVDGSFEITLSLDPGPNFIDVVASNLEGSQINSSLAIISIPSENTQ' A
#
# COMPACT_ATOMS: atom_id res chain seq x y z
N MET A 1 3.22 7.49 -6.40
CA MET A 1 1.94 6.82 -6.72
C MET A 1 1.05 6.86 -5.50
N LEU A 2 -0.23 7.19 -5.65
CA LEU A 2 -1.22 7.06 -4.58
C LEU A 2 -1.75 5.62 -4.57
N LEU A 3 -1.58 4.93 -3.44
CA LEU A 3 -2.20 3.64 -3.17
C LEU A 3 -3.38 3.88 -2.24
N THR A 4 -4.56 3.37 -2.60
CA THR A 4 -5.76 3.40 -1.77
C THR A 4 -6.28 1.98 -1.54
N GLY A 5 -6.93 1.77 -0.41
CA GLY A 5 -7.54 0.49 -0.07
C GLY A 5 -8.65 0.63 0.95
N VAL A 6 -9.35 -0.48 1.19
CA VAL A 6 -10.41 -0.60 2.19
C VAL A 6 -10.17 -1.87 3.00
N THR A 7 -10.34 -1.76 4.31
CA THR A 7 -10.22 -2.85 5.28
C THR A 7 -11.29 -2.69 6.37
N SER A 8 -11.27 -3.53 7.40
CA SER A 8 -12.08 -3.28 8.60
C SER A 8 -11.53 -2.07 9.38
N ALA A 9 -12.40 -1.25 9.97
CA ALA A 9 -12.00 -0.02 10.66
C ALA A 9 -11.11 -0.25 11.91
N ASP A 10 -11.08 -1.48 12.43
CA ASP A 10 -10.24 -1.92 13.53
C ASP A 10 -8.91 -2.56 13.08
N ALA A 11 -8.67 -2.66 11.78
CA ALA A 11 -7.46 -3.26 11.25
C ALA A 11 -6.26 -2.33 11.39
N ILE A 12 -5.11 -2.92 11.68
CA ILE A 12 -3.80 -2.31 11.51
C ILE A 12 -3.30 -2.69 10.12
N VAL A 13 -3.01 -1.67 9.29
CA VAL A 13 -2.47 -1.85 7.95
C VAL A 13 -1.01 -1.44 7.91
N SER A 14 -0.18 -2.27 7.29
CA SER A 14 1.19 -1.92 6.93
C SER A 14 1.39 -2.04 5.42
N VAL A 15 2.03 -1.04 4.81
CA VAL A 15 2.45 -1.04 3.40
C VAL A 15 3.97 -0.91 3.36
N ASN A 16 4.68 -1.91 2.83
CA ASN A 16 6.15 -2.00 2.87
C ASN A 16 6.71 -1.75 4.27
N ASP A 17 6.15 -2.44 5.28
CA ASP A 17 6.48 -2.31 6.70
C ASP A 17 6.16 -0.93 7.34
N ILE A 18 5.59 0.01 6.59
CA ILE A 18 5.13 1.31 7.10
C ILE A 18 3.68 1.19 7.54
N ILE A 19 3.41 1.48 8.82
CA ILE A 19 2.04 1.52 9.34
C ILE A 19 1.27 2.68 8.69
N VAL A 20 0.10 2.37 8.13
CA VAL A 20 -0.82 3.34 7.53
C VAL A 20 -2.04 3.48 8.43
N GLU A 21 -2.45 4.74 8.64
CA GLU A 21 -3.67 5.03 9.39
C GLU A 21 -4.90 4.55 8.60
N VAL A 22 -5.77 3.79 9.28
CA VAL A 22 -7.07 3.38 8.77
C VAL A 22 -8.11 4.32 9.33
N GLN A 23 -8.91 4.91 8.45
CA GLN A 23 -9.98 5.82 8.81
C GLN A 23 -11.17 5.08 9.41
N VAL A 24 -12.07 5.82 10.05
CA VAL A 24 -13.27 5.26 10.70
C VAL A 24 -14.20 4.52 9.73
N ASP A 25 -14.15 4.85 8.45
CA ASP A 25 -14.91 4.17 7.38
C ASP A 25 -14.17 2.94 6.80
N GLY A 26 -12.99 2.62 7.32
CA GLY A 26 -12.15 1.51 6.88
C GLY A 26 -11.24 1.85 5.69
N SER A 27 -11.28 3.09 5.17
CA SER A 27 -10.40 3.51 4.08
C SER A 27 -8.98 3.79 4.59
N PHE A 28 -7.99 3.55 3.74
CA PHE A 28 -6.61 3.98 3.98
C PHE A 28 -5.96 4.41 2.67
N GLU A 29 -4.99 5.31 2.78
CA GLU A 29 -4.19 5.77 1.64
C GLU A 29 -2.74 6.04 2.04
N ILE A 30 -1.83 5.80 1.10
CA ILE A 30 -0.42 6.14 1.25
C ILE A 30 0.16 6.57 -0.10
N THR A 31 1.03 7.58 -0.07
CA THR A 31 1.82 7.96 -1.24
C THR A 31 3.16 7.25 -1.20
N LEU A 32 3.43 6.45 -2.23
CA LEU A 32 4.68 5.72 -2.40
C LEU A 32 5.55 6.39 -3.47
N SER A 33 6.83 6.55 -3.18
CA SER A 33 7.84 6.84 -4.21
C SER A 33 8.13 5.56 -4.98
N LEU A 34 8.22 5.67 -6.31
CA LEU A 34 8.57 4.56 -7.17
C LEU A 34 9.94 4.83 -7.80
N ASP A 35 10.81 3.83 -7.76
CA ASP A 35 12.06 3.84 -8.50
C ASP A 35 11.84 3.37 -9.93
N PRO A 36 12.62 3.84 -10.92
CA PRO A 36 12.58 3.30 -12.27
C PRO A 36 12.77 1.78 -12.29
N GLY A 37 11.91 1.07 -13.02
CA GLY A 37 11.89 -0.38 -13.08
C GLY A 37 10.87 -1.02 -12.11
N PRO A 38 11.07 -2.29 -11.72
CA PRO A 38 10.15 -3.02 -10.85
C PRO A 38 10.15 -2.48 -9.41
N ASN A 39 8.95 -2.26 -8.88
CA ASN A 39 8.66 -1.91 -7.49
C ASN A 39 7.69 -2.96 -6.95
N PHE A 40 8.08 -3.62 -5.86
CA PHE A 40 7.21 -4.58 -5.17
C PHE A 40 6.62 -3.88 -3.95
N ILE A 41 5.31 -4.03 -3.78
CA ILE A 41 4.56 -3.42 -2.68
C ILE A 41 3.86 -4.54 -1.95
N ASP A 42 4.17 -4.69 -0.67
CA ASP A 42 3.50 -5.64 0.21
C ASP A 42 2.55 -4.90 1.15
N VAL A 43 1.30 -5.34 1.17
CA VAL A 43 0.24 -4.82 2.03
C VAL A 43 -0.18 -5.93 2.97
N VAL A 44 -0.13 -5.65 4.27
CA VAL A 44 -0.60 -6.56 5.31
C VAL A 44 -1.65 -5.84 6.13
N ALA A 45 -2.81 -6.46 6.29
CA ALA A 45 -3.88 -5.97 7.14
C ALA A 45 -4.17 -7.02 8.22
N SER A 46 -4.17 -6.62 9.49
CA SER A 46 -4.48 -7.50 10.62
C SER A 46 -5.54 -6.87 11.52
N ASN A 47 -6.62 -7.58 11.81
CA ASN A 47 -7.71 -7.08 12.67
C ASN A 47 -7.56 -7.52 14.13
N LEU A 48 -8.46 -7.05 15.01
CA LEU A 48 -8.40 -7.37 16.44
C LEU A 48 -8.72 -8.84 16.76
N GLU A 49 -9.37 -9.55 15.84
CA GLU A 49 -9.64 -10.99 15.95
C GLU A 49 -8.41 -11.84 15.59
N GLY A 50 -7.32 -11.21 15.16
CA GLY A 50 -6.09 -11.88 14.74
C GLY A 50 -6.15 -12.42 13.31
N SER A 51 -7.18 -12.09 12.54
CA SER A 51 -7.23 -12.39 11.11
C SER A 51 -6.25 -11.50 10.37
N GLN A 52 -5.47 -12.09 9.48
CA GLN A 52 -4.46 -11.41 8.67
C GLN A 52 -4.66 -11.71 7.19
N ILE A 53 -4.59 -10.67 6.36
CA ILE A 53 -4.59 -10.77 4.91
C ILE A 53 -3.35 -10.08 4.36
N ASN A 54 -2.70 -10.73 3.39
CA ASN A 54 -1.52 -10.25 2.71
C ASN A 54 -1.86 -10.07 1.23
N SER A 55 -1.44 -8.95 0.65
CA SER A 55 -1.59 -8.65 -0.77
C SER A 55 -0.29 -8.06 -1.30
N SER A 56 0.19 -8.59 -2.42
CA SER A 56 1.43 -8.13 -3.06
C SER A 56 1.11 -7.57 -4.44
N LEU A 57 1.67 -6.40 -4.74
CA LEU A 57 1.50 -5.70 -6.01
C LEU A 57 2.88 -5.47 -6.65
N ALA A 58 3.03 -5.85 -7.91
CA ALA A 58 4.22 -5.58 -8.70
C ALA A 58 3.92 -4.45 -9.69
N ILE A 59 4.67 -3.35 -9.59
CA ILE A 59 4.51 -2.16 -10.41
C ILE A 59 5.80 -1.90 -11.18
N ILE A 60 5.72 -1.73 -12.49
CA ILE A 60 6.87 -1.35 -13.31
C ILE A 60 6.75 0.14 -13.60
N SER A 61 7.61 0.95 -12.96
CA SER A 61 7.72 2.37 -13.23
C SER A 61 8.60 2.57 -14.47
N ILE A 62 8.03 3.12 -15.52
CA ILE A 62 8.79 3.47 -16.72
C ILE A 62 9.21 4.94 -16.55
N PRO A 63 10.52 5.24 -16.44
CA PRO A 63 10.96 6.62 -16.40
C PRO A 63 10.54 7.29 -17.71
N SER A 64 9.85 8.42 -17.62
CA SER A 64 9.64 9.26 -18.79
C SER A 64 11.01 9.74 -19.24
N GLU A 65 11.49 9.26 -20.39
CA GLU A 65 12.66 9.87 -21.01
C GLU A 65 12.31 11.33 -21.30
N ASN A 66 12.96 12.26 -20.60
CA ASN A 66 12.98 13.65 -21.00
C ASN A 66 13.85 13.75 -22.25
N THR A 67 13.32 13.39 -23.42
CA THR A 67 13.93 13.78 -24.68
C THR A 67 13.67 15.27 -24.86
N GLN A 68 14.61 16.08 -24.38
CA GLN A 68 14.72 17.50 -24.75
C GLN A 68 15.49 17.61 -26.07
#